data_AF-A0A7V6UX30-F1
#
_entry.id   AF-A0A7V6UX30-F1
#
_cell.length_a   1.000
_cell.length_b   1.000
_cell.length_c   1.000
_cell.angle_alpha   90.00
_cell.angle_beta   90.00
_cell.angle_gamma   90.00
#
_symmetry.space_group_name_H-M   'P 1'
#
loop_
_entity.id
_entity.type
_entity.pdbx_description
1 polymer ?
#
loop_
_entity_poly.entity_id
_entity_poly.type
_entity_poly.pdbx_seq_one_letter_code
_entity_poly.pdbx_strand_id
1 'polypeptide(L)' 'MNLESITQFYKSHRGGINGALTGLVIAVAILLFGFFRILFVAICVGIGYYVGKKLSEDKDYIKNLLDRILPPGTYR' A
#
# COMPACT_ATOMS: atom_id res chain seq x y z
N MET A 1 -26.34 11.60 -21.78
CA MET A 1 -24.88 11.69 -21.55
C MET A 1 -24.28 10.34 -21.87
N ASN A 2 -23.46 10.26 -22.92
CA ASN A 2 -22.85 9.00 -23.35
C ASN A 2 -21.66 8.67 -22.44
N LEU A 3 -21.60 7.42 -21.93
CA LEU A 3 -20.48 6.94 -21.08
C LEU A 3 -19.13 7.02 -21.80
N GLU A 4 -19.15 6.97 -23.13
CA GLU A 4 -17.99 7.08 -24.01
C GLU A 4 -17.33 8.47 -23.92
N SER A 5 -18.14 9.53 -23.84
CA SER A 5 -17.63 10.91 -23.70
C SER A 5 -16.97 11.13 -22.34
N ILE A 6 -17.53 10.55 -21.27
CA ILE A 6 -17.03 10.67 -19.90
C ILE A 6 -15.70 9.92 -19.75
N THR A 7 -15.59 8.72 -20.33
CA THR A 7 -14.36 7.91 -20.27
C THR A 7 -13.22 8.52 -21.08
N GLN A 8 -13.50 9.16 -22.21
CA GLN A 8 -12.51 9.86 -23.03
C GLN A 8 -11.96 11.11 -22.32
N PHE A 9 -12.84 11.86 -21.64
CA PHE A 9 -12.45 12.99 -20.79
C PHE A 9 -11.60 12.55 -19.60
N TYR A 10 -12.00 11.45 -18.94
CA TYR A 10 -11.23 10.84 -17.86
C TYR A 10 -9.85 10.38 -18.34
N LYS A 11 -9.74 9.77 -19.53
CA LYS A 11 -8.47 9.32 -20.11
C LYS A 11 -7.46 10.45 -20.33
N SER A 12 -7.95 11.64 -20.69
CA SER A 12 -7.12 12.82 -20.93
C SER A 12 -6.60 13.48 -19.64
N HIS A 13 -7.29 13.30 -18.50
CA HIS A 13 -6.94 13.95 -17.22
C HIS A 13 -6.86 12.95 -16.05
N ARG A 14 -6.47 11.69 -16.32
CA ARG A 14 -6.45 10.61 -15.31
C ARG A 14 -5.65 10.96 -14.06
N GLY A 15 -4.51 11.63 -14.24
CA GLY A 15 -3.63 12.00 -13.13
C GLY A 15 -4.29 12.95 -12.13
N GLY A 16 -4.91 14.02 -12.64
CA GLY A 16 -5.58 15.02 -11.80
C GLY A 16 -6.80 14.47 -11.08
N ILE A 17 -7.60 13.65 -11.76
CA ILE A 17 -8.82 13.07 -11.19
C ILE A 17 -8.48 12.00 -10.13
N ASN A 18 -7.52 11.10 -10.41
CA ASN A 18 -7.05 10.16 -9.39
C ASN A 18 -6.41 10.91 -8.22
N GLY A 19 -5.59 11.93 -8.48
CA GLY A 19 -4.95 12.72 -7.43
C GLY A 19 -5.97 13.39 -6.51
N ALA A 20 -6.99 14.04 -7.09
CA ALA A 20 -8.07 14.67 -6.34
C ALA A 20 -8.90 13.66 -5.55
N LEU A 21 -9.24 12.51 -6.15
CA LEU A 21 -9.99 11.45 -5.46
C LEU A 21 -9.21 10.87 -4.29
N THR A 22 -7.92 10.60 -4.49
CA THR A 22 -7.05 10.04 -3.45
C THR A 22 -6.82 11.06 -2.33
N GLY A 23 -6.58 12.32 -2.68
CA GLY A 23 -6.43 13.43 -1.72
C GLY A 23 -7.70 13.65 -0.90
N LEU A 24 -8.88 13.54 -1.53
CA LEU A 24 -10.17 13.65 -0.83
C LEU A 24 -10.36 12.53 0.18
N VAL A 25 -10.05 11.27 -0.19
CA VAL A 25 -10.12 10.12 0.74
C VAL A 25 -9.18 10.31 1.92
N ILE A 26 -7.94 10.76 1.67
CA ILE A 26 -6.96 11.00 2.73
C ILE A 26 -7.42 12.16 3.64
N ALA A 27 -7.93 13.25 3.07
CA ALA A 27 -8.43 14.39 3.83
C ALA A 27 -9.65 14.01 4.71
N VAL A 28 -10.58 13.22 4.17
CA VAL A 28 -11.74 12.71 4.92
C VAL A 28 -11.29 11.76 6.04
N ALA A 29 -10.32 10.89 5.77
CA ALA A 29 -9.73 10.04 6.80
C ALA A 29 -9.09 10.88 7.93
N ILE A 30 -8.37 11.97 7.59
CA ILE A 30 -7.80 12.91 8.56
C ILE A 30 -8.88 13.60 9.39
N LEU A 31 -9.98 13.99 8.77
CA LEU A 31 -11.09 14.64 9.46
C LEU A 31 -11.80 13.69 10.44
N LEU A 32 -12.01 12.43 10.04
CA LEU A 32 -12.73 11.41 10.83
C LEU A 32 -11.87 10.81 11.96
N PHE A 33 -10.61 10.48 11.67
CA PHE A 33 -9.72 9.85 12.65
C PHE A 33 -8.93 10.89 13.47
N GLY A 34 -8.81 12.13 13.00
CA GLY A 34 -8.00 13.17 13.63
C GLY A 34 -6.53 13.11 13.19
N PHE A 35 -5.89 14.28 13.13
CA PHE A 35 -4.51 14.47 12.61
C PHE A 35 -3.48 13.51 13.23
N PHE A 36 -3.53 13.32 14.56
CA PHE A 36 -2.58 12.47 15.28
C PHE A 36 -2.70 10.98 14.94
N ARG A 37 -3.89 10.48 14.56
CA ARG A 37 -4.07 9.07 14.21
C ARG A 37 -3.41 8.74 12.87
N ILE A 38 -3.50 9.65 11.89
CA ILE A 38 -2.82 9.46 10.60
C ILE A 38 -1.31 9.50 10.78
N LEU A 39 -0.80 10.40 11.63
CA LEU A 39 0.64 10.45 11.93
C LEU A 39 1.13 9.13 12.53
N PHE A 40 0.39 8.57 13.49
CA PHE A 40 0.72 7.27 14.08
C PHE A 40 0.69 6.15 13.04
N VAL A 41 -0.35 6.09 12.20
CA VAL A 41 -0.46 5.10 11.11
C VAL A 41 0.67 5.27 10.10
N ALA A 42 1.00 6.50 9.70
CA ALA A 42 2.08 6.78 8.76
C ALA A 42 3.45 6.34 9.31
N ILE A 43 3.71 6.58 10.60
CA ILE A 43 4.92 6.11 11.28
C ILE A 43 4.93 4.58 11.33
N CYS A 44 3.83 3.93 11.72
CA CYS A 44 3.71 2.47 11.72
C CYS A 44 3.94 1.86 10.33
N VAL A 45 3.38 2.45 9.28
CA VAL A 45 3.57 2.01 7.89
C VAL A 45 5.03 2.21 7.46
N GLY A 46 5.64 3.35 7.79
CA GLY A 46 7.04 3.61 7.50
C GLY A 46 7.98 2.62 8.19
N ILE A 47 7.74 2.35 9.48
CA ILE A 47 8.49 1.34 10.25
C ILE A 47 8.25 -0.05 9.66
N GLY A 48 7.00 -0.43 9.41
CA GLY A 48 6.64 -1.72 8.81
C GLY A 48 7.28 -1.93 7.44
N TYR A 49 7.32 -0.91 6.59
CA TYR A 49 8.00 -0.95 5.30
C TYR A 49 9.52 -1.06 5.45
N TYR A 50 10.12 -0.30 6.37
CA TYR A 50 11.57 -0.36 6.62
C TYR A 50 11.98 -1.75 7.15
N VAL A 51 11.24 -2.27 8.13
CA VAL A 51 11.44 -3.61 8.69
C VAL A 51 11.19 -4.69 7.63
N GLY A 52 10.09 -4.58 6.90
CA GLY A 52 9.74 -5.53 5.83
C GLY A 52 10.73 -5.51 4.68
N LYS A 53 11.23 -4.35 4.28
CA LYS A 53 12.29 -4.20 3.27
C LYS A 53 13.59 -4.82 3.77
N LYS A 54 14.01 -4.52 5.00
CA LYS A 54 15.22 -5.10 5.60
C LYS A 54 15.14 -6.62 5.69
N LEU A 55 13.99 -7.15 6.06
CA LEU A 55 13.71 -8.59 6.10
C LEU A 55 13.63 -9.22 4.71
N SER A 56 13.19 -8.47 3.69
CA SER A 56 13.16 -8.92 2.29
C SER A 56 14.54 -8.88 1.62
N GLU A 57 15.41 -7.96 2.06
CA GLU A 57 16.79 -7.84 1.60
C GLU A 57 17.63 -9.02 2.15
N ASP A 58 17.39 -9.39 3.41
CA ASP A 58 17.84 -10.65 4.03
C ASP A 58 16.99 -11.86 3.60
N LYS A 59 16.98 -12.17 2.30
CA LYS A 59 16.28 -13.36 1.77
C LYS A 59 16.68 -14.66 2.49
N ASP A 60 17.91 -14.73 2.99
CA ASP A 60 18.40 -15.87 3.75
C ASP A 60 17.72 -16.01 5.11
N TYR A 61 17.28 -14.93 5.76
CA TYR A 61 16.59 -14.98 7.05
C TYR A 61 15.15 -15.47 6.89
N ILE A 62 14.43 -14.97 5.87
CA ILE A 62 13.10 -15.48 5.51
C ILE A 62 13.20 -16.95 5.09
N LYS A 63 14.19 -17.32 4.25
CA LYS A 63 14.40 -18.72 3.85
C LYS A 63 14.70 -19.61 5.05
N ASN A 64 15.61 -19.21 5.95
CA ASN A 64 15.93 -19.99 7.15
C ASN A 64 14.76 -20.10 8.14
N LEU A 65 13.96 -19.05 8.31
CA LEU A 65 12.75 -19.11 9.12
C LEU A 65 11.69 -19.99 8.47
N LEU A 66 11.55 -19.93 7.15
CA LEU A 66 10.60 -20.76 6.41
C LEU A 66 11.01 -22.24 6.41
N ASP A 67 12.31 -22.55 6.26
CA ASP A 67 12.85 -23.92 6.39
C ASP A 67 12.69 -24.49 7.81
N ARG A 68 12.72 -23.62 8.82
CA ARG A 68 12.57 -24.04 10.22
C ARG A 68 11.11 -24.21 10.65
N ILE A 69 10.20 -23.44 10.06
CA ILE A 69 8.76 -23.50 10.36
C ILE A 69 8.01 -24.48 9.45
N LEU A 70 8.51 -24.73 8.24
CA LEU A 70 7.92 -25.62 7.25
C LEU A 70 8.84 -26.85 7.09
N PRO A 71 8.45 -28.04 7.60
CA PRO A 71 9.25 -29.24 7.41
C PRO A 71 9.43 -29.52 5.90
N PRO A 72 10.64 -29.90 5.45
CA PRO A 72 10.90 -30.15 4.03
C PRO A 72 10.06 -31.34 3.57
N GLY A 73 8.98 -31.04 2.88
CA GLY A 73 8.03 -32.00 2.33
C GLY A 73 7.89 -31.79 0.84
N THR A 74 8.76 -32.47 0.08
CA THR A 74 8.45 -33.03 -1.24
C THR A 74 7.94 -32.03 -2.29
N TYR A 75 8.85 -31.24 -2.87
CA TYR A 75 8.71 -30.88 -4.28
C TYR A 75 9.73 -31.70 -5.08
N ARG A 76 9.24 -32.83 -5.60
CA ARG A 76 9.84 -33.51 -6.74
C ARG A 76 9.39 -32.81 -8.02
#